data_AF-A0A523T2F2-F1
#
_entry.id   AF-A0A523T2F2-F1
#
_cell.length_a   1.000
_cell.length_b   1.000
_cell.length_c   1.000
_cell.angle_alpha   90.00
_cell.angle_beta   90.00
_cell.angle_gamma   90.00
#
_symmetry.space_group_name_H-M   'P 1'
#
loop_
_entity.id
_entity.type
_entity.pdbx_description
1 polymer ?
#
loop_
_entity_poly.entity_id
_entity_poly.type
_entity_poly.pdbx_seq_one_letter_code
_entity_poly.pdbx_strand_id
1 'polypeptide(L)'
;NMREGDFKRINEQRLSPLYISVHSTNPEVRRQLLHEGQATDLMVMLRKLSNAKIEIHTQIVLCSEINDGEELERTVFELSELFPCIRSVAIVPVGLTKFREGLFPLKAISRDECLTVIKSTLSWQEIFREKFSIGFVYPADEIFMRGEFAMPMKEFYDGFPQRENGIGESRIFLDEIEEMDIEGLKDCKGSIVFVTAVLPLPWISLLRKRIEGATSIACDVISVTNSLFGKKVTVSGLLVGKDILNSLALYREHADIFIIPRNCLNENKIFLDDISLSDLCESLGKRVIAAPSCMHEFPGFLKKEFLL
;
A
#
# COMPACT_ATOMS: atom_id res chain seq x y z
N ASN A 1 -8.30 19.34 12.21
CA ASN A 1 -9.29 19.07 13.29
C ASN A 1 -10.73 19.20 12.82
N MET A 2 -11.61 18.29 13.26
CA MET A 2 -13.06 18.38 13.09
C MET A 2 -13.68 19.39 14.07
N ARG A 3 -14.71 20.13 13.63
CA ARG A 3 -15.49 21.07 14.45
C ARG A 3 -16.76 20.39 14.98
N GLU A 4 -17.40 20.97 15.99
CA GLU A 4 -18.65 20.43 16.56
C GLU A 4 -19.77 20.26 15.51
N GLY A 5 -19.85 21.14 14.52
CA GLY A 5 -20.80 21.01 13.41
C GLY A 5 -20.58 19.74 12.57
N ASP A 6 -19.32 19.32 12.41
CA ASP A 6 -18.98 18.09 11.67
C ASP A 6 -19.45 16.85 12.45
N PHE A 7 -19.32 16.86 13.78
CA PHE A 7 -19.84 15.80 14.65
C PHE A 7 -21.35 15.66 14.57
N LYS A 8 -22.08 16.78 14.64
CA LYS A 8 -23.54 16.78 14.56
C LYS A 8 -23.98 16.16 13.24
N ARG A 9 -23.35 16.56 12.14
CA ARG A 9 -23.62 16.02 10.81
C ARG A 9 -23.33 14.52 10.71
N ILE A 10 -22.18 14.05 11.21
CA ILE A 10 -21.83 12.62 11.22
C ILE A 10 -22.86 11.80 12.00
N ASN A 11 -23.29 12.29 13.16
CA ASN A 11 -24.27 11.59 13.99
C ASN A 11 -25.67 11.58 13.34
N GLU A 12 -26.11 12.69 12.78
CA GLU A 12 -27.40 12.80 12.08
C GLU A 12 -27.43 11.96 10.80
N GLN A 13 -26.34 11.97 10.03
CA GLN A 13 -26.25 11.29 8.74
C GLN A 13 -25.71 9.85 8.83
N ARG A 14 -25.32 9.39 10.04
CA ARG A 14 -24.74 8.07 10.29
C ARG A 14 -23.57 7.75 9.34
N LEU A 15 -22.67 8.71 9.14
CA LEU A 15 -21.51 8.54 8.27
C LEU A 15 -20.54 7.53 8.91
N SER A 16 -20.63 6.28 8.45
CA SER A 16 -19.92 5.11 8.98
C SER A 16 -19.58 4.17 7.82
N PRO A 17 -18.36 3.59 7.76
CA PRO A 17 -17.26 3.79 8.69
C PRO A 17 -16.51 5.13 8.46
N LEU A 18 -15.77 5.57 9.48
CA LEU A 18 -14.82 6.68 9.40
C LEU A 18 -13.37 6.18 9.43
N TYR A 19 -12.49 6.85 8.68
CA TYR A 19 -11.06 6.57 8.67
C TYR A 19 -10.31 7.72 9.35
N ILE A 20 -9.60 7.41 10.45
CA ILE A 20 -8.98 8.43 11.31
C ILE A 20 -7.49 8.15 11.52
N SER A 21 -6.64 9.10 11.12
CA SER A 21 -5.21 9.03 11.44
C SER A 21 -4.93 9.47 12.88
N VAL A 22 -4.62 8.49 13.72
CA VAL A 22 -4.39 8.62 15.17
C VAL A 22 -2.95 8.99 15.48
N HIS A 23 -1.97 8.38 14.81
CA HIS A 23 -0.52 8.48 15.11
C HIS A 23 -0.10 8.07 16.54
N SER A 24 -0.69 8.66 17.58
CA SER A 24 -0.48 8.34 18.99
C SER A 24 -1.69 8.82 19.79
N THR A 25 -2.06 8.09 20.84
CA THR A 25 -3.07 8.54 21.81
C THR A 25 -2.50 9.47 22.87
N ASN A 26 -1.17 9.55 23.01
CA ASN A 26 -0.47 10.50 23.85
C ASN A 26 -0.52 11.91 23.24
N PRO A 27 -1.16 12.89 23.91
CA PRO A 27 -1.33 14.23 23.36
C PRO A 27 -0.02 14.95 23.03
N GLU A 28 1.05 14.69 23.79
CA GLU A 28 2.34 15.36 23.57
C GLU A 28 3.05 14.81 22.33
N VAL A 29 3.14 13.47 22.23
CA VAL A 29 3.70 12.80 21.05
C VAL A 29 2.91 13.15 19.80
N ARG A 30 1.57 13.16 19.89
CA ARG A 30 0.71 13.56 18.77
C ARG A 30 0.93 15.02 18.36
N ARG A 31 1.12 15.96 19.30
CA ARG A 31 1.46 17.36 19.00
C ARG A 31 2.79 17.47 18.27
N GLN A 32 3.80 16.74 18.73
CA GLN A 32 5.12 16.69 18.08
C GLN A 32 5.00 16.22 16.62
N LEU A 33 4.17 15.20 16.37
CA LEU A 33 3.97 14.65 15.02
C LEU A 33 3.17 15.55 14.08
N LEU A 34 2.16 16.29 14.59
CA LEU A 34 1.23 17.04 13.76
C LEU A 34 1.48 18.55 13.66
N HIS A 35 2.40 19.12 14.46
CA HIS A 35 2.70 20.57 14.42
C HIS A 35 1.43 21.46 14.52
N GLU A 36 0.40 21.05 15.28
CA GLU A 36 -0.82 21.84 15.49
C GLU A 36 -0.90 22.38 16.93
N GLY A 37 -1.07 23.70 17.04
CA GLY A 37 -1.05 24.48 18.30
C GLY A 37 -2.28 24.39 19.20
N GLN A 38 -3.24 23.51 18.93
CA GLN A 38 -4.37 23.19 19.84
C GLN A 38 -5.09 21.94 19.29
N ALA A 39 -4.51 20.76 19.56
CA ALA A 39 -5.15 19.51 19.17
C ALA A 39 -6.38 19.26 20.06
N THR A 40 -7.56 19.13 19.45
CA THR A 40 -8.72 18.52 20.11
C THR A 40 -8.29 17.19 20.72
N ASP A 41 -8.70 16.91 21.96
CA ASP A 41 -8.37 15.64 22.62
C ASP A 41 -8.93 14.47 21.77
N LEU A 42 -8.00 13.76 21.12
CA LEU A 42 -8.31 12.69 20.18
C LEU A 42 -9.13 11.59 20.86
N MET A 43 -8.77 11.21 22.09
CA MET A 43 -9.45 10.13 22.80
C MET A 43 -10.86 10.57 23.21
N VAL A 44 -11.05 11.83 23.59
CA VAL A 44 -12.40 12.40 23.81
C VAL A 44 -13.23 12.35 22.54
N MET A 45 -12.66 12.71 21.38
CA MET A 45 -13.32 12.61 20.08
C MET A 45 -13.70 11.16 19.73
N LEU A 46 -12.77 10.21 19.86
CA LEU A 46 -13.02 8.80 19.57
C LEU A 46 -14.09 8.22 20.50
N ARG A 47 -14.09 8.58 21.80
CA ARG A 47 -15.15 8.19 22.74
C ARG A 47 -16.51 8.79 22.35
N LYS A 48 -16.56 10.04 21.90
CA LYS A 48 -17.81 10.66 21.39
C LYS A 48 -18.35 9.92 20.16
N LEU A 49 -17.50 9.57 19.20
CA LEU A 49 -17.89 8.81 18.01
C LEU A 49 -18.34 7.37 18.35
N SER A 50 -17.63 6.72 19.28
CA SER A 50 -17.99 5.39 19.80
C SER A 50 -19.35 5.40 20.51
N ASN A 51 -19.64 6.43 21.33
CA ASN A 51 -20.96 6.61 21.95
C ASN A 51 -22.08 6.83 20.91
N ALA A 52 -21.75 7.42 19.76
CA ALA A 52 -22.65 7.57 18.62
C ALA A 52 -22.76 6.28 17.78
N LYS A 53 -22.07 5.20 18.15
CA LYS A 53 -22.01 3.91 17.42
C LYS A 53 -21.51 4.05 15.98
N ILE A 54 -20.59 4.98 15.75
CA ILE A 54 -19.91 5.12 14.47
C ILE A 54 -18.79 4.08 14.40
N GLU A 55 -18.74 3.34 13.30
CA GLU A 55 -17.64 2.43 13.02
C GLU A 55 -16.39 3.20 12.58
N ILE A 56 -15.23 2.82 13.09
CA ILE A 56 -13.98 3.56 12.90
C ILE A 56 -12.85 2.59 12.55
N HIS A 57 -12.13 2.92 11.48
CA HIS A 57 -10.83 2.36 11.17
C HIS A 57 -9.76 3.42 11.47
N THR A 58 -8.75 3.05 12.23
CA THR A 58 -7.68 3.98 12.61
C THR A 58 -6.37 3.65 11.91
N GLN A 59 -5.53 4.66 11.77
CA GLN A 59 -4.18 4.51 11.24
C GLN A 59 -3.16 5.15 12.17
N ILE A 60 -2.04 4.47 12.37
CA ILE A 60 -0.85 4.96 13.04
C ILE A 60 0.24 5.07 11.98
N VAL A 61 0.64 6.32 11.65
CA VAL A 61 1.87 6.56 10.90
C VAL A 61 3.03 6.50 11.89
N LEU A 62 3.82 5.44 11.76
CA LEU A 62 4.94 5.13 12.62
C LEU A 62 6.19 5.93 12.21
N CYS A 63 6.69 6.71 13.16
CA CYS A 63 7.90 7.49 13.10
C CYS A 63 8.88 6.95 14.14
N SER A 64 9.99 6.39 13.66
CA SER A 64 11.11 5.88 14.47
C SER A 64 11.53 6.93 15.52
N GLU A 65 11.74 6.46 16.76
CA GLU A 65 12.14 7.23 17.94
C GLU A 65 11.11 8.26 18.45
N ILE A 66 9.86 8.24 17.95
CA ILE A 66 8.82 9.21 18.35
C ILE A 66 7.58 8.51 18.90
N ASN A 67 6.99 7.61 18.11
CA ASN A 67 5.77 6.88 18.47
C ASN A 67 5.89 5.37 18.22
N ASP A 68 7.08 4.83 18.40
CA ASP A 68 7.41 3.41 18.36
C ASP A 68 7.52 2.80 19.77
N GLY A 69 7.87 1.51 19.86
CA GLY A 69 8.06 0.80 21.13
C GLY A 69 6.84 0.88 22.06
N GLU A 70 7.09 1.28 23.31
CA GLU A 70 6.05 1.38 24.35
C GLU A 70 4.94 2.38 23.99
N GLU A 71 5.25 3.45 23.25
CA GLU A 71 4.25 4.45 22.85
C GLU A 71 3.31 3.89 21.76
N LEU A 72 3.84 3.09 20.83
CA LEU A 72 3.04 2.33 19.87
C LEU A 72 2.13 1.33 20.58
N GLU A 73 2.68 0.56 21.52
CA GLU A 73 1.93 -0.41 22.31
C GLU A 73 0.78 0.25 23.05
N ARG A 74 1.08 1.30 23.82
CA ARG A 74 0.09 2.09 24.54
C ARG A 74 -1.03 2.56 23.61
N THR A 75 -0.68 3.14 22.47
CA THR A 75 -1.65 3.63 21.48
C THR A 75 -2.56 2.50 20.99
N VAL A 76 -2.00 1.33 20.64
CA VAL A 76 -2.77 0.18 20.16
C VAL A 76 -3.74 -0.34 21.23
N PHE A 77 -3.27 -0.49 22.47
CA PHE A 77 -4.10 -0.99 23.57
C PHE A 77 -5.17 0.01 24.00
N GLU A 78 -4.89 1.31 24.08
CA GLU A 78 -5.90 2.33 24.40
C GLU A 78 -6.98 2.41 23.31
N LEU A 79 -6.62 2.24 22.03
CA LEU A 79 -7.61 2.13 20.94
C LEU A 79 -8.47 0.86 21.06
N SER A 80 -7.89 -0.24 21.53
CA SER A 80 -8.61 -1.51 21.71
C SER A 80 -9.74 -1.44 22.75
N GLU A 81 -9.65 -0.51 23.73
CA GLU A 81 -10.71 -0.26 24.71
C GLU A 81 -12.01 0.24 24.06
N LEU A 82 -11.93 0.76 22.83
CA LEU A 82 -13.08 1.30 22.09
C LEU A 82 -13.66 0.31 21.09
N PHE A 83 -13.19 -0.95 21.09
CA PHE A 83 -13.85 -2.04 20.35
C PHE A 83 -15.27 -2.26 20.91
N PRO A 84 -16.29 -2.55 20.06
CA PRO A 84 -16.23 -2.80 18.63
C PRO A 84 -16.34 -1.56 17.73
N CYS A 85 -16.43 -0.35 18.28
CA CYS A 85 -16.59 0.84 17.44
C CYS A 85 -15.31 1.15 16.66
N ILE A 86 -14.14 1.03 17.29
CA ILE A 86 -12.88 0.89 16.53
C ILE A 86 -12.79 -0.55 16.07
N ARG A 87 -12.74 -0.78 14.76
CA ARG A 87 -12.73 -2.11 14.14
C ARG A 87 -11.35 -2.62 13.81
N SER A 88 -10.47 -1.72 13.38
CA SER A 88 -9.09 -2.09 13.07
C SER A 88 -8.15 -0.90 13.17
N VAL A 89 -6.88 -1.21 13.41
CA VAL A 89 -5.75 -0.29 13.49
C VAL A 89 -4.73 -0.67 12.42
N ALA A 90 -4.45 0.23 11.48
CA ALA A 90 -3.34 0.11 10.55
C ALA A 90 -2.06 0.67 11.18
N ILE A 91 -0.93 -0.03 11.07
CA ILE A 91 0.40 0.51 11.37
C ILE A 91 1.14 0.67 10.04
N VAL A 92 1.40 1.92 9.64
CA VAL A 92 2.10 2.22 8.38
C VAL A 92 3.39 2.99 8.68
N PRO A 93 4.51 2.72 7.98
CA PRO A 93 5.73 3.50 8.19
C PRO A 93 5.57 4.90 7.58
N VAL A 94 6.26 5.89 8.14
CA VAL A 94 6.28 7.22 7.52
C VAL A 94 6.87 7.19 6.11
N GLY A 95 6.10 7.72 5.15
CA GLY A 95 6.57 7.96 3.79
C GLY A 95 7.51 9.17 3.73
N LEU A 96 8.74 8.98 3.24
CA LEU A 96 9.72 10.05 3.09
C LEU A 96 9.95 10.37 1.61
N THR A 97 9.42 11.51 1.17
CA THR A 97 9.73 12.09 -0.14
C THR A 97 10.96 13.01 -0.05
N LYS A 98 11.48 13.44 -1.20
CA LYS A 98 12.57 14.44 -1.30
C LYS A 98 12.13 15.85 -0.91
N PHE A 99 10.82 16.13 -0.87
CA PHE A 99 10.26 17.45 -0.57
C PHE A 99 10.09 17.64 0.95
N ARG A 100 11.21 17.76 1.67
CA ARG A 100 11.23 17.88 3.14
C ARG A 100 12.15 18.97 3.68
N GLU A 101 12.54 19.92 2.84
CA GLU A 101 13.38 21.05 3.26
C GLU A 101 12.64 21.91 4.30
N GLY A 102 13.28 22.20 5.43
CA GLY A 102 12.70 22.97 6.52
C GLY A 102 11.68 22.23 7.42
N LEU A 103 11.46 20.93 7.21
CA LEU A 103 10.56 20.11 8.04
C LEU A 103 11.32 19.33 9.12
N PHE A 104 10.61 18.88 10.17
CA PHE A 104 11.16 18.03 11.21
C PHE A 104 11.88 16.80 10.62
N PRO A 105 13.11 16.48 11.05
CA PRO A 105 13.90 15.39 10.50
C PRO A 105 13.30 14.05 10.93
N LEU A 106 12.56 13.41 10.02
CA LEU A 106 12.02 12.06 10.23
C LEU A 106 12.99 11.02 9.66
N LYS A 107 13.20 9.95 10.43
CA LYS A 107 13.99 8.78 10.03
C LYS A 107 13.09 7.75 9.38
N ALA A 108 13.62 7.09 8.35
CA ALA A 108 12.97 5.90 7.83
C ALA A 108 13.15 4.78 8.86
N ILE A 109 12.09 4.01 9.09
CA ILE A 109 12.18 2.81 9.91
C ILE A 109 13.22 1.84 9.33
N SER A 110 14.11 1.34 10.18
CA SER A 110 15.13 0.35 9.87
C SER A 110 14.54 -1.06 9.78
N ARG A 111 15.34 -2.00 9.26
CA ARG A 111 14.97 -3.42 9.21
C ARG A 111 14.69 -3.99 10.60
N ASP A 112 15.53 -3.69 11.58
CA ASP A 112 15.41 -4.22 12.95
C ASP A 112 14.18 -3.65 13.69
N GLU A 113 13.87 -2.38 13.46
CA GLU A 113 12.64 -1.77 13.96
C GLU A 113 11.40 -2.40 13.29
N CYS A 114 11.43 -2.67 11.99
CA CYS A 114 10.35 -3.40 11.31
C CYS A 114 10.12 -4.78 11.94
N LEU A 115 11.19 -5.54 12.18
CA LEU A 115 11.11 -6.84 12.84
C LEU A 115 10.55 -6.74 14.26
N THR A 116 10.89 -5.68 15.00
CA THR A 116 10.31 -5.41 16.33
C THR A 116 8.81 -5.19 16.22
N VAL A 117 8.36 -4.32 15.30
CA VAL A 117 6.93 -4.04 15.08
C VAL A 117 6.17 -5.31 14.69
N ILE A 118 6.74 -6.14 13.81
CA ILE A 118 6.13 -7.41 13.40
C ILE A 118 5.95 -8.34 14.60
N LYS A 119 6.99 -8.54 15.41
CA LYS A 119 6.94 -9.40 16.60
C LYS A 119 5.90 -8.91 17.61
N SER A 120 5.91 -7.60 17.91
CA SER A 120 4.94 -7.00 18.82
C SER A 120 3.51 -7.18 18.30
N THR A 121 3.28 -6.90 17.01
CA THR A 121 1.96 -7.05 16.41
C THR A 121 1.45 -8.48 16.44
N LEU A 122 2.30 -9.47 16.12
CA LEU A 122 1.92 -10.89 16.21
C LEU A 122 1.49 -11.25 17.64
N SER A 123 2.23 -10.82 18.66
CA SER A 123 1.87 -11.05 20.07
C SER A 123 0.57 -10.33 20.46
N TRP A 124 0.36 -9.09 20.03
CA TRP A 124 -0.88 -8.37 20.30
C TRP A 124 -2.08 -9.00 19.62
N GLN A 125 -1.92 -9.50 18.38
CA GLN A 125 -2.99 -10.21 17.68
C GLN A 125 -3.43 -11.48 18.41
N GLU A 126 -2.54 -12.21 19.09
CA GLU A 126 -2.94 -13.36 19.93
C GLU A 126 -3.93 -12.92 21.02
N ILE A 127 -3.60 -11.84 21.74
CA ILE A 127 -4.47 -11.26 22.77
C ILE A 127 -5.81 -10.79 22.18
N PHE A 128 -5.77 -10.13 21.02
CA PHE A 128 -6.99 -9.61 20.40
C PHE A 128 -7.86 -10.70 19.78
N ARG A 129 -7.28 -11.80 19.29
CA ARG A 129 -8.05 -12.95 18.80
C ARG A 129 -8.80 -13.63 19.94
N GLU A 130 -8.19 -13.75 21.12
CA GLU A 130 -8.89 -14.25 22.31
C GLU A 130 -10.05 -13.33 22.74
N LYS A 131 -9.85 -12.01 22.69
CA LYS A 131 -10.84 -11.03 23.17
C LYS A 131 -11.95 -10.70 22.16
N PHE A 132 -11.60 -10.59 20.88
CA PHE A 132 -12.43 -10.01 19.82
C PHE A 132 -12.64 -10.93 18.63
N SER A 133 -11.99 -12.11 18.60
CA SER A 133 -11.99 -13.05 17.48
C SER A 133 -11.40 -12.49 16.17
N ILE A 134 -10.66 -11.39 16.24
CA ILE A 134 -9.89 -10.79 15.14
C ILE A 134 -8.53 -10.32 15.65
N GLY A 135 -7.58 -10.10 14.73
CA GLY A 135 -6.27 -9.55 15.03
C GLY A 135 -6.28 -8.07 15.46
N PHE A 136 -7.29 -7.28 15.05
CA PHE A 136 -7.51 -5.87 15.38
C PHE A 136 -6.43 -4.88 14.90
N VAL A 137 -5.14 -5.23 14.93
CA VAL A 137 -4.01 -4.40 14.52
C VAL A 137 -3.24 -5.08 13.39
N TYR A 138 -2.92 -4.32 12.33
CA TYR A 138 -2.34 -4.85 11.10
C TYR A 138 -1.20 -3.93 10.60
N PRO A 139 0.04 -4.43 10.47
CA PRO A 139 1.14 -3.68 9.87
C PRO A 139 1.02 -3.67 8.34
N ALA A 140 1.41 -2.56 7.72
CA ALA A 140 1.52 -2.46 6.27
C ALA A 140 2.51 -3.48 5.69
N ASP A 141 2.27 -3.92 4.46
CA ASP A 141 3.14 -4.84 3.74
C ASP A 141 4.58 -4.35 3.68
N GLU A 142 4.76 -3.03 3.55
CA GLU A 142 6.08 -2.38 3.55
C GLU A 142 6.90 -2.71 4.81
N ILE A 143 6.27 -2.87 5.98
CA ILE A 143 6.96 -3.25 7.23
C ILE A 143 7.50 -4.67 7.11
N PHE A 144 6.69 -5.62 6.62
CA PHE A 144 7.12 -6.99 6.40
C PHE A 144 8.25 -7.07 5.36
N MET A 145 8.11 -6.33 4.25
CA MET A 145 9.10 -6.33 3.16
C MET A 145 10.42 -5.71 3.59
N ARG A 146 10.41 -4.56 4.28
CA ARG A 146 11.62 -3.92 4.82
C ARG A 146 12.26 -4.73 5.94
N GLY A 147 11.46 -5.44 6.74
CA GLY A 147 11.93 -6.40 7.73
C GLY A 147 12.54 -7.67 7.13
N GLU A 148 12.41 -7.88 5.81
CA GLU A 148 12.71 -9.14 5.11
C GLU A 148 11.98 -10.34 5.77
N PHE A 149 10.74 -10.11 6.19
CA PHE A 149 9.87 -11.12 6.77
C PHE A 149 8.88 -11.63 5.71
N ALA A 150 8.53 -12.92 5.78
CA ALA A 150 7.58 -13.51 4.85
C ALA A 150 6.20 -12.86 4.98
N MET A 151 5.52 -12.61 3.85
CA MET A 151 4.15 -12.08 3.89
C MET A 151 3.23 -13.06 4.63
N PRO A 152 2.44 -12.60 5.62
CA PRO A 152 1.46 -13.44 6.29
C PRO A 152 0.46 -14.11 5.32
N MET A 153 -0.10 -15.23 5.75
CA MET A 153 -1.21 -15.91 5.07
C MET A 153 -2.50 -15.10 5.19
N LYS A 154 -3.49 -15.40 4.34
CA LYS A 154 -4.75 -14.66 4.22
C LYS A 154 -5.50 -14.51 5.54
N GLU A 155 -5.44 -15.52 6.42
CA GLU A 155 -6.12 -15.56 7.73
C GLU A 155 -5.61 -14.47 8.68
N PHE A 156 -4.37 -14.01 8.50
CA PHE A 156 -3.79 -12.94 9.31
C PHE A 156 -4.59 -11.63 9.21
N TYR A 157 -5.21 -11.37 8.06
CA TYR A 157 -5.77 -10.06 7.72
C TYR A 157 -7.25 -9.89 8.06
N ASP A 158 -7.94 -10.94 8.54
CA ASP A 158 -9.35 -10.90 8.96
C ASP A 158 -10.29 -10.21 7.94
N GLY A 159 -10.12 -10.54 6.65
CA GLY A 159 -10.92 -9.95 5.57
C GLY A 159 -10.41 -8.60 5.04
N PHE A 160 -9.15 -8.24 5.34
CA PHE A 160 -8.45 -7.08 4.78
C PHE A 160 -9.11 -5.71 5.07
N PRO A 161 -9.44 -5.37 6.34
CA PRO A 161 -10.16 -4.14 6.67
C PRO A 161 -9.36 -2.86 6.43
N GLN A 162 -8.07 -2.97 6.12
CA GLN A 162 -7.12 -1.87 6.00
C GLN A 162 -6.40 -1.87 4.65
N ARG A 163 -7.01 -2.48 3.63
CA ARG A 163 -6.44 -2.60 2.28
C ARG A 163 -5.92 -1.26 1.71
N GLU A 164 -6.72 -0.20 1.83
CA GLU A 164 -6.38 1.17 1.38
C GLU A 164 -5.12 1.75 2.05
N ASN A 165 -4.71 1.20 3.20
CA ASN A 165 -3.51 1.60 3.93
C ASN A 165 -2.29 0.73 3.58
N GLY A 166 -2.35 -0.02 2.47
CA GLY A 166 -1.26 -0.87 2.00
C GLY A 166 -1.07 -2.14 2.83
N ILE A 167 -2.18 -2.69 3.36
CA ILE A 167 -2.18 -3.89 4.21
C ILE A 167 -2.85 -5.03 3.45
N GLY A 168 -2.04 -6.05 3.13
CA GLY A 168 -2.46 -7.30 2.51
C GLY A 168 -2.50 -7.31 0.98
N GLU A 169 -2.18 -6.20 0.31
CA GLU A 169 -2.10 -6.13 -1.16
C GLU A 169 -1.12 -7.16 -1.74
N SER A 170 0.02 -7.35 -1.09
CA SER A 170 1.04 -8.33 -1.48
C SER A 170 0.51 -9.76 -1.33
N ARG A 171 -0.26 -10.04 -0.26
CA ARG A 171 -0.88 -11.35 -0.06
C ARG A 171 -1.93 -11.62 -1.12
N ILE A 172 -2.83 -10.66 -1.36
CA ILE A 172 -3.84 -10.75 -2.42
C ILE A 172 -3.17 -11.01 -3.76
N PHE A 173 -2.17 -10.21 -4.13
CA PHE A 173 -1.47 -10.37 -5.40
C PHE A 173 -0.76 -11.73 -5.54
N LEU A 174 -0.17 -12.25 -4.46
CA LEU A 174 0.46 -13.58 -4.45
C LEU A 174 -0.57 -14.69 -4.64
N ASP A 175 -1.72 -14.61 -3.97
CA ASP A 175 -2.82 -15.57 -4.12
C ASP A 175 -3.37 -15.52 -5.56
N GLU A 176 -3.57 -14.31 -6.13
CA GLU A 176 -4.05 -14.18 -7.51
C GLU A 176 -3.03 -14.69 -8.53
N ILE A 177 -1.71 -14.52 -8.31
CA ILE A 177 -0.68 -15.17 -9.14
C ILE A 177 -0.84 -16.68 -9.05
N GLU A 178 -1.03 -17.23 -7.84
CA GLU A 178 -1.14 -18.67 -7.62
C GLU A 178 -2.37 -19.28 -8.29
N GLU A 179 -3.48 -18.56 -8.29
CA GLU A 179 -4.78 -18.97 -8.85
C GLU A 179 -4.96 -18.60 -10.33
N MET A 180 -4.04 -17.85 -10.93
CA MET A 180 -4.12 -17.40 -12.32
C MET A 180 -4.18 -18.58 -13.32
N ASP A 181 -5.18 -18.56 -14.21
CA ASP A 181 -5.33 -19.52 -15.32
C ASP A 181 -4.26 -19.31 -16.40
N ILE A 182 -3.09 -19.93 -16.16
CA ILE A 182 -1.96 -19.86 -17.06
C ILE A 182 -2.15 -20.71 -18.32
N GLU A 183 -3.02 -21.72 -18.27
CA GLU A 183 -3.30 -22.63 -19.38
C GLU A 183 -3.80 -21.85 -20.59
N GLY A 184 -4.61 -20.81 -20.33
CA GLY A 184 -5.03 -19.88 -21.35
C GLY A 184 -3.87 -19.34 -22.19
N LEU A 185 -2.72 -19.03 -21.59
CA LEU A 185 -1.63 -18.34 -22.28
C LEU A 185 -0.70 -19.25 -23.10
N LYS A 186 -0.90 -20.57 -23.12
CA LYS A 186 0.03 -21.51 -23.78
C LYS A 186 0.28 -21.25 -25.26
N ASP A 187 -0.76 -20.84 -25.99
CA ASP A 187 -0.66 -20.58 -27.42
C ASP A 187 -0.10 -19.19 -27.74
N CYS A 188 0.07 -18.33 -26.74
CA CYS A 188 0.62 -16.99 -26.91
C CYS A 188 2.14 -17.05 -27.08
N LYS A 189 2.66 -16.24 -28.01
CA LYS A 189 4.09 -16.08 -28.29
C LYS A 189 4.40 -14.61 -28.43
N GLY A 190 5.59 -14.23 -27.97
CA GLY A 190 6.08 -12.86 -28.02
C GLY A 190 6.93 -12.54 -26.80
N SER A 191 7.18 -11.26 -26.59
CA SER A 191 8.03 -10.74 -25.54
C SER A 191 7.33 -9.64 -24.76
N ILE A 192 7.30 -9.79 -23.43
CA ILE A 192 6.76 -8.78 -22.52
C ILE A 192 7.81 -8.31 -21.54
N VAL A 193 7.74 -7.03 -21.18
CA VAL A 193 8.54 -6.47 -20.10
C VAL A 193 7.60 -5.84 -19.09
N PHE A 194 7.63 -6.36 -17.86
CA PHE A 194 6.93 -5.73 -16.74
C PHE A 194 7.74 -4.55 -16.22
N VAL A 195 7.06 -3.44 -16.00
CA VAL A 195 7.60 -2.27 -15.33
C VAL A 195 7.04 -2.25 -13.92
N THR A 196 7.89 -2.03 -12.93
CA THR A 196 7.46 -1.97 -11.54
C THR A 196 8.36 -1.07 -10.71
N ALA A 197 7.99 -0.81 -9.46
CA ALA A 197 8.87 -0.11 -8.52
C ALA A 197 9.69 -1.10 -7.68
N VAL A 198 10.65 -0.58 -6.92
CA VAL A 198 11.59 -1.40 -6.16
C VAL A 198 10.89 -2.32 -5.15
N LEU A 199 9.86 -1.82 -4.45
CA LEU A 199 9.16 -2.59 -3.42
C LEU A 199 8.47 -3.84 -4.02
N PRO A 200 7.53 -3.73 -4.98
CA PRO A 200 6.84 -4.90 -5.57
C PRO A 200 7.70 -5.81 -6.48
N LEU A 201 8.97 -5.47 -6.74
CA LEU A 201 9.84 -6.23 -7.65
C LEU A 201 9.89 -7.75 -7.38
N PRO A 202 9.98 -8.25 -6.13
CA PRO A 202 9.99 -9.69 -5.87
C PRO A 202 8.72 -10.39 -6.36
N TRP A 203 7.56 -9.74 -6.21
CA TRP A 203 6.27 -10.31 -6.59
C TRP A 203 6.07 -10.33 -8.10
N ILE A 204 6.45 -9.25 -8.79
CA ILE A 204 6.43 -9.22 -10.26
C ILE A 204 7.42 -10.25 -10.83
N SER A 205 8.55 -10.50 -10.15
CA SER A 205 9.49 -11.56 -10.54
C SER A 205 8.89 -12.97 -10.41
N LEU A 206 7.98 -13.20 -9.44
CA LEU A 206 7.24 -14.46 -9.34
C LEU A 206 6.23 -14.60 -10.48
N LEU A 207 5.48 -13.54 -10.80
CA LEU A 207 4.57 -13.51 -11.94
C LEU A 207 5.32 -13.81 -13.25
N ARG A 208 6.48 -13.16 -13.46
CA ARG A 208 7.37 -13.39 -14.59
C ARG A 208 7.73 -14.87 -14.71
N LYS A 209 8.27 -15.46 -13.64
CA LYS A 209 8.65 -16.88 -13.61
C LYS A 209 7.47 -17.81 -13.89
N ARG A 210 6.27 -17.50 -13.38
CA ARG A 210 5.07 -18.30 -13.63
C ARG A 210 4.69 -18.29 -15.11
N ILE A 211 4.75 -17.13 -15.77
CA ILE A 211 4.43 -17.01 -17.20
C ILE A 211 5.50 -17.69 -18.06
N GLU A 212 6.78 -17.40 -17.83
CA GLU A 212 7.89 -18.00 -18.60
C GLU A 212 7.96 -19.51 -18.45
N GLY A 213 7.66 -20.04 -17.25
CA GLY A 213 7.72 -21.47 -16.98
C GLY A 213 6.60 -22.29 -17.64
N ALA A 214 5.51 -21.63 -18.06
CA ALA A 214 4.31 -22.30 -18.56
C ALA A 214 3.94 -21.92 -20.00
N THR A 215 4.59 -20.92 -20.59
CA THR A 215 4.24 -20.36 -21.90
C THR A 215 5.48 -20.15 -22.77
N SER A 216 5.29 -19.83 -24.04
CA SER A 216 6.37 -19.42 -24.95
C SER A 216 6.61 -17.90 -24.94
N ILE A 217 6.08 -17.18 -23.95
CA ILE A 217 6.25 -15.73 -23.82
C ILE A 217 7.57 -15.46 -23.09
N ALA A 218 8.49 -14.77 -23.77
CA ALA A 218 9.70 -14.26 -23.12
C ALA A 218 9.33 -13.10 -22.20
N CYS A 219 9.73 -13.14 -20.92
CA CYS A 219 9.36 -12.10 -19.97
C CYS A 219 10.59 -11.49 -19.31
N ASP A 220 10.62 -10.17 -19.19
CA ASP A 220 11.60 -9.49 -18.33
C ASP A 220 10.92 -8.52 -17.37
N VAL A 221 11.65 -8.04 -16.37
CA VAL A 221 11.14 -7.09 -15.37
C VAL A 221 12.13 -5.95 -15.18
N ILE A 222 11.64 -4.72 -15.32
CA ILE A 222 12.40 -3.50 -15.06
C ILE A 222 11.86 -2.86 -13.78
N SER A 223 12.77 -2.61 -12.83
CA SER A 223 12.50 -1.78 -11.66
C SER A 223 12.82 -0.32 -11.96
N VAL A 224 11.83 0.56 -11.81
CA VAL A 224 11.96 2.01 -12.01
C VAL A 224 12.24 2.68 -10.67
N THR A 225 13.23 3.57 -10.65
CA THR A 225 13.54 4.40 -9.47
C THR A 225 12.78 5.72 -9.56
N ASN A 226 12.10 6.10 -8.47
CA ASN A 226 11.35 7.34 -8.41
C ASN A 226 12.28 8.55 -8.29
N SER A 227 12.39 9.37 -9.33
CA SER A 227 13.18 10.60 -9.32
C SER A 227 12.35 11.81 -8.87
N LEU A 228 11.03 11.80 -9.10
CA LEU A 228 10.14 12.91 -8.74
C LEU A 228 9.98 13.05 -7.22
N PHE A 229 9.61 11.99 -6.52
CA PHE A 229 9.48 11.96 -5.06
C PHE A 229 10.76 11.47 -4.37
N GLY A 230 11.74 11.00 -5.12
CA GLY A 230 13.06 10.59 -4.64
C GLY A 230 13.18 9.07 -4.39
N LYS A 231 14.42 8.57 -4.39
CA LYS A 231 14.75 7.14 -4.42
C LYS A 231 14.23 6.32 -3.24
N LYS A 232 13.84 6.99 -2.14
CA LYS A 232 13.23 6.35 -0.95
C LYS A 232 11.77 5.98 -1.17
N VAL A 233 11.12 6.53 -2.20
CA VAL A 233 9.77 6.15 -2.62
C VAL A 233 9.88 4.94 -3.54
N THR A 234 9.48 3.79 -3.04
CA THR A 234 9.68 2.48 -3.68
C THR A 234 8.37 1.79 -4.09
N VAL A 235 7.22 2.44 -3.87
CA VAL A 235 5.89 1.93 -4.24
C VAL A 235 5.56 2.21 -5.72
N SER A 236 4.78 1.33 -6.35
CA SER A 236 4.41 1.46 -7.77
C SER A 236 3.45 2.61 -8.04
N GLY A 237 2.52 2.90 -7.12
CA GLY A 237 1.49 3.92 -7.32
C GLY A 237 2.02 5.37 -7.40
N LEU A 238 3.29 5.58 -7.05
CA LEU A 238 3.94 6.90 -7.14
C LEU A 238 4.94 6.99 -8.30
N LEU A 239 5.05 5.95 -9.14
CA LEU A 239 5.83 6.03 -10.37
C LEU A 239 5.23 7.08 -11.31
N VAL A 240 6.11 7.76 -12.05
CA VAL A 240 5.73 8.83 -12.97
C VAL A 240 6.14 8.52 -14.40
N GLY A 241 5.45 9.12 -15.36
CA GLY A 241 5.62 8.81 -16.77
C GLY A 241 7.06 9.04 -17.24
N LYS A 242 7.70 10.11 -16.78
CA LYS A 242 9.08 10.45 -17.15
C LYS A 242 10.10 9.39 -16.71
N ASP A 243 9.95 8.86 -15.49
CA ASP A 243 10.84 7.83 -14.98
C ASP A 243 10.67 6.52 -15.75
N ILE A 244 9.42 6.15 -16.03
CA ILE A 244 9.10 4.97 -16.85
C ILE A 244 9.66 5.14 -18.27
N LEU A 245 9.41 6.27 -18.93
CA LEU A 245 9.86 6.53 -20.28
C LEU A 245 11.39 6.44 -20.40
N ASN A 246 12.12 7.04 -19.44
CA ASN A 246 13.57 6.96 -19.40
C ASN A 246 14.07 5.53 -19.20
N SER A 247 13.43 4.76 -18.33
CA SER A 247 13.75 3.34 -18.13
C SER A 247 13.47 2.53 -19.38
N LEU A 248 12.32 2.72 -20.04
CA LEU A 248 11.92 1.97 -21.22
C LEU A 248 12.73 2.30 -22.47
N ALA A 249 13.23 3.52 -22.60
CA ALA A 249 14.08 3.92 -23.73
C ALA A 249 15.33 3.02 -23.86
N LEU A 250 15.83 2.48 -22.75
CA LEU A 250 16.97 1.55 -22.72
C LEU A 250 16.60 0.11 -23.13
N TYR A 251 15.32 -0.24 -23.14
CA TYR A 251 14.80 -1.59 -23.38
C TYR A 251 13.87 -1.67 -24.59
N ARG A 252 13.76 -0.58 -25.36
CA ARG A 252 12.80 -0.42 -26.47
C ARG A 252 12.79 -1.60 -27.45
N GLU A 253 13.93 -2.21 -27.73
CA GLU A 253 14.06 -3.33 -28.67
C GLU A 253 14.00 -4.72 -28.01
N HIS A 254 13.60 -4.80 -26.74
CA HIS A 254 13.59 -6.05 -25.97
C HIS A 254 12.19 -6.59 -25.65
N ALA A 255 11.13 -5.88 -26.05
CA ALA A 255 9.76 -6.35 -25.90
C ALA A 255 8.82 -5.91 -27.02
N ASP A 256 7.81 -6.72 -27.25
CA ASP A 256 6.62 -6.39 -28.04
C ASP A 256 5.65 -5.52 -27.22
N ILE A 257 5.53 -5.81 -25.92
CA ILE A 257 4.60 -5.15 -25.00
C ILE A 257 5.28 -4.80 -23.68
N PHE A 258 5.14 -3.55 -23.25
CA PHE A 258 5.51 -3.12 -21.90
C PHE A 258 4.26 -3.06 -21.02
N ILE A 259 4.32 -3.67 -19.84
CA ILE A 259 3.19 -3.71 -18.90
C ILE A 259 3.55 -2.89 -17.67
N ILE A 260 2.81 -1.81 -17.42
CA ILE A 260 2.99 -0.93 -16.25
C ILE A 260 1.94 -1.23 -15.17
N PRO A 261 2.20 -0.89 -13.90
CA PRO A 261 1.23 -1.05 -12.82
C PRO A 261 0.02 -0.13 -13.06
N ARG A 262 -1.21 -0.61 -12.90
CA ARG A 262 -2.40 0.25 -13.08
C ARG A 262 -2.43 1.43 -12.12
N ASN A 263 -2.00 1.20 -10.88
CA ASN A 263 -2.09 2.16 -9.79
C ASN A 263 -1.15 3.37 -9.91
N CYS A 264 -0.27 3.42 -10.92
CA CYS A 264 0.51 4.63 -11.24
C CYS A 264 -0.24 5.62 -12.16
N LEU A 265 -1.45 5.26 -12.59
CA LEU A 265 -2.32 6.08 -13.41
C LEU A 265 -3.58 6.47 -12.65
N ASN A 266 -4.11 7.65 -12.93
CA ASN A 266 -5.49 8.01 -12.55
C ASN A 266 -6.53 7.42 -13.53
N GLU A 267 -7.81 7.67 -13.26
CA GLU A 267 -8.93 7.19 -14.10
C GLU A 267 -8.85 7.65 -15.57
N ASN A 268 -8.22 8.79 -15.82
CA ASN A 268 -8.00 9.32 -17.17
C ASN A 268 -6.73 8.77 -17.84
N LYS A 269 -6.06 7.78 -17.23
CA LYS A 269 -4.79 7.20 -17.69
C LYS A 269 -3.66 8.22 -17.76
N ILE A 270 -3.58 9.10 -16.76
CA ILE A 270 -2.55 10.14 -16.62
C ILE A 270 -1.72 9.86 -15.37
N PHE A 271 -0.39 9.99 -15.49
CA PHE A 271 0.58 9.88 -14.40
C PHE A 271 0.60 11.14 -13.52
N LEU A 272 1.27 11.09 -12.36
CA LEU A 272 1.38 12.25 -11.46
C LEU A 272 2.20 13.44 -12.03
N ASP A 273 2.93 13.24 -13.12
CA ASP A 273 3.68 14.27 -13.84
C ASP A 273 2.99 14.74 -15.13
N ASP A 274 1.66 14.57 -15.20
CA ASP A 274 0.77 15.01 -16.29
C ASP A 274 1.03 14.37 -17.66
N ILE A 275 1.93 13.38 -17.75
CA ILE A 275 2.10 12.55 -18.93
C ILE A 275 0.91 11.60 -19.03
N SER A 276 0.29 11.47 -20.21
CA SER A 276 -0.73 10.44 -20.45
C SER A 276 -0.09 9.12 -20.88
N LEU A 277 -0.81 8.01 -20.70
CA LEU A 277 -0.38 6.72 -21.26
C LEU A 277 -0.23 6.79 -22.79
N SER A 278 -1.04 7.60 -23.48
CA SER A 278 -0.92 7.82 -24.93
C SER A 278 0.40 8.50 -25.27
N ASP A 279 0.76 9.58 -24.57
CA ASP A 279 2.01 10.31 -24.78
C ASP A 279 3.23 9.39 -24.57
N LEU A 280 3.15 8.50 -23.58
CA LEU A 280 4.20 7.53 -23.28
C LEU A 280 4.35 6.49 -24.41
N CYS A 281 3.23 5.97 -24.94
CA CYS A 281 3.23 5.09 -26.11
C CYS A 281 3.79 5.77 -27.36
N GLU A 282 3.35 7.00 -27.65
CA GLU A 282 3.81 7.79 -28.80
C GLU A 282 5.31 8.10 -28.72
N SER A 283 5.77 8.52 -27.54
CA SER A 283 7.18 8.85 -27.30
C SER A 283 8.09 7.62 -27.41
N LEU A 284 7.64 6.47 -26.90
CA LEU A 284 8.40 5.22 -26.97
C LEU A 284 8.31 4.57 -28.36
N GLY A 285 7.24 4.80 -29.12
CA GLY A 285 6.94 4.11 -30.38
C GLY A 285 6.79 2.59 -30.21
N LYS A 286 6.36 2.16 -29.02
CA LYS A 286 6.10 0.76 -28.65
C LYS A 286 4.81 0.72 -27.83
N ARG A 287 4.20 -0.46 -27.75
CA ARG A 287 2.96 -0.66 -27.00
C ARG A 287 3.24 -0.68 -25.51
N VAL A 288 2.64 0.25 -24.77
CA VAL A 288 2.68 0.27 -23.30
C VAL A 288 1.25 0.19 -22.78
N ILE A 289 1.00 -0.76 -21.89
CA ILE A 289 -0.34 -1.05 -21.37
C ILE A 289 -0.33 -1.10 -19.86
N ALA A 290 -1.42 -0.63 -19.26
CA ALA A 290 -1.65 -0.81 -17.83
C ALA A 290 -2.15 -2.23 -17.56
N ALA A 291 -1.59 -2.88 -16.55
CA ALA A 291 -2.10 -4.15 -16.05
C ALA A 291 -3.60 -4.02 -15.66
N PRO A 292 -4.37 -5.13 -15.70
CA PRO A 292 -5.71 -5.15 -15.13
C PRO A 292 -5.64 -4.91 -13.61
N SER A 293 -6.78 -4.53 -13.01
CA SER A 293 -6.90 -4.35 -11.56
C SER A 293 -6.82 -5.66 -10.76
N CYS A 294 -7.03 -6.80 -11.42
CA CYS A 294 -7.01 -8.13 -10.82
C CYS A 294 -6.27 -9.10 -11.74
N MET A 295 -5.40 -9.94 -11.17
CA MET A 295 -4.57 -10.87 -11.96
C MET A 295 -5.37 -12.05 -12.53
N HIS A 296 -6.57 -12.36 -12.03
CA HIS A 296 -7.45 -13.35 -12.67
C HIS A 296 -7.85 -12.94 -14.10
N GLU A 297 -7.93 -11.64 -14.39
CA GLU A 297 -8.24 -11.13 -15.73
C GLU A 297 -7.02 -11.10 -16.64
N PHE A 298 -5.81 -11.20 -16.08
CA PHE A 298 -4.55 -11.01 -16.79
C PHE A 298 -4.37 -11.96 -17.99
N PRO A 299 -4.68 -13.27 -17.91
CA PRO A 299 -4.58 -14.15 -19.07
C PRO A 299 -5.47 -13.72 -20.24
N GLY A 300 -6.73 -13.41 -19.96
CA GLY A 300 -7.70 -12.97 -20.97
C GLY A 300 -7.34 -11.60 -21.55
N PHE A 301 -6.81 -10.70 -20.71
CA PHE A 301 -6.27 -9.41 -21.13
C PHE A 301 -5.09 -9.59 -22.07
N LEU A 302 -4.06 -10.34 -21.66
CA LEU A 302 -2.83 -10.50 -22.45
C LEU A 302 -3.07 -11.20 -23.79
N LYS A 303 -3.98 -12.18 -23.86
CA LYS A 303 -4.43 -12.79 -25.12
C LYS A 303 -4.92 -11.77 -26.13
N LYS A 304 -5.77 -10.83 -25.70
CA LYS A 304 -6.33 -9.79 -26.58
C LYS A 304 -5.21 -8.90 -27.09
N GLU A 305 -4.24 -8.59 -26.24
CA GLU A 305 -3.13 -7.72 -26.59
C GLU A 305 -2.18 -8.36 -27.62
N PHE A 306 -1.94 -9.67 -27.57
CA PHE A 306 -1.15 -10.37 -28.60
C PHE A 306 -1.88 -10.60 -29.94
N LEU A 307 -3.21 -10.48 -29.97
CA LEU A 307 -4.02 -10.62 -31.19
C LEU A 307 -4.19 -9.31 -31.98
N LEU A 308 -3.87 -8.17 -31.35
CA LEU A 308 -3.99 -6.81 -31.88
C LEU A 308 -2.66 -6.31 -32.42
#